data_AF-A0A953NPQ3-F1
#
_entry.id   AF-A0A953NPQ3-F1
#
_cell.length_a   1.000
_cell.length_b   1.000
_cell.length_c   1.000
_cell.angle_alpha   90.00
_cell.angle_beta   90.00
_cell.angle_gamma   90.00
#
_symmetry.space_group_name_H-M   'P 1'
#
loop_
_entity.id
_entity.type
_entity.pdbx_description
1 polymer ?
#
loop_
_entity_poly.entity_id
_entity_poly.type
_entity_poly.pdbx_seq_one_letter_code
_entity_poly.pdbx_strand_id
1 'polypeptide(L)'
;MEFCEGAPPTIRFRPLSVAETPEAVKELCLSYRAVLNQQEVQPLVAVAALVFDFLCIHPFRDGNGRISRLLTLLGLFTGTGSRSDVLSTWSDWSRSPTMIIMRPFAKAPKAGMKDSTI
;
A
#
# COMPACT_ATOMS: atom_id res chain seq x y z
N MET A 1 -5.77 -23.39 -8.40
CA MET A 1 -4.33 -23.33 -8.10
C MET A 1 -3.86 -24.76 -8.00
N GLU A 2 -3.17 -25.27 -9.02
CA GLU A 2 -2.57 -26.60 -8.97
C GLU A 2 -1.31 -26.54 -8.10
N PHE A 3 -1.30 -27.29 -7.02
CA PHE A 3 -0.05 -27.58 -6.32
C PHE A 3 0.64 -28.67 -7.13
N CYS A 4 1.72 -28.32 -7.83
CA CYS A 4 2.57 -29.33 -8.46
C CYS A 4 3.24 -30.13 -7.33
N GLU A 5 2.81 -31.38 -7.12
CA GLU A 5 3.44 -32.26 -6.14
C GLU A 5 4.94 -32.38 -6.45
N GLY A 6 5.78 -32.05 -5.46
CA GLY A 6 7.24 -32.08 -5.57
C GLY A 6 7.92 -30.77 -5.94
N ALA A 7 7.18 -29.72 -6.35
CA ALA A 7 7.76 -28.40 -6.59
C ALA A 7 7.92 -27.61 -5.27
N PRO A 8 9.03 -26.88 -5.07
CA PRO A 8 9.19 -26.05 -3.87
C PRO A 8 8.11 -24.96 -3.82
N PRO A 9 7.61 -24.61 -2.63
CA PRO A 9 6.58 -23.58 -2.48
C PRO A 9 7.08 -22.25 -3.05
N THR A 10 6.30 -21.66 -3.96
CA THR A 10 6.61 -20.36 -4.53
C THR A 10 6.19 -19.25 -3.58
N ILE A 11 7.15 -18.46 -3.10
CA ILE A 11 6.87 -17.28 -2.28
C ILE A 11 6.26 -16.20 -3.18
N ARG A 12 4.96 -15.93 -3.02
CA ARG A 12 4.24 -14.87 -3.77
C ARG A 12 4.43 -13.48 -3.16
N PHE A 13 4.68 -13.43 -1.85
CA PHE A 13 4.73 -12.19 -1.11
C PHE A 13 5.80 -12.27 -0.02
N ARG A 14 6.63 -11.22 0.11
CA ARG A 14 7.53 -11.02 1.24
C ARG A 14 7.13 -9.73 1.95
N PRO A 15 6.79 -9.77 3.24
CA PRO A 15 6.47 -8.57 3.98
C PRO A 15 7.68 -7.66 4.12
N LEU A 16 7.41 -6.41 4.47
CA LEU A 16 8.44 -5.45 4.81
C LEU A 16 9.27 -5.94 6.01
N SER A 17 10.54 -5.52 6.09
CA SER A 17 11.37 -5.86 7.24
C SER A 17 10.82 -5.22 8.52
N VAL A 18 10.99 -5.90 9.65
CA VAL A 18 10.51 -5.43 10.96
C VAL A 18 11.09 -4.06 11.32
N ALA A 19 12.32 -3.77 10.89
CA ALA A 19 12.98 -2.49 11.14
C ALA A 19 12.31 -1.32 10.39
N GLU A 20 11.75 -1.59 9.20
CA GLU A 20 11.10 -0.58 8.37
C GLU A 20 9.60 -0.44 8.66
N THR A 21 8.97 -1.44 9.30
CA THR A 21 7.54 -1.47 9.63
C THR A 21 7.02 -0.20 10.32
N PRO A 22 7.66 0.35 11.38
CA PRO A 22 7.09 1.49 12.09
C PRO A 22 6.94 2.74 11.22
N GLU A 23 7.97 3.05 10.43
CA GLU A 23 7.94 4.22 9.53
C GLU A 23 6.97 3.98 8.37
N ALA A 24 6.91 2.77 7.82
CA ALA A 24 5.98 2.44 6.74
C ALA A 24 4.51 2.57 7.18
N VAL A 25 4.15 2.12 8.39
CA VAL A 25 2.78 2.28 8.92
C VAL A 25 2.43 3.75 9.14
N LYS A 26 3.39 4.54 9.63
CA LYS A 26 3.22 5.99 9.83
C LYS A 26 2.97 6.70 8.50
N GLU A 27 3.79 6.44 7.49
CA GLU A 27 3.62 6.99 6.14
C GLU A 27 2.30 6.57 5.50
N LEU A 28 1.88 5.31 5.68
CA LEU A 28 0.58 4.81 5.23
C LEU A 28 -0.58 5.64 5.83
N CYS A 29 -0.54 5.89 7.14
CA CYS A 29 -1.58 6.66 7.82
C CYS A 29 -1.62 8.12 7.35
N LEU A 30 -0.46 8.75 7.17
CA LEU A 30 -0.35 10.13 6.69
C LEU A 30 -0.87 10.26 5.25
N SER A 31 -0.47 9.34 4.38
CA SER A 31 -0.86 9.31 2.97
C SER A 31 -2.36 9.10 2.80
N TYR A 32 -2.95 8.16 3.55
CA TYR A 32 -4.39 7.93 3.52
C TYR A 32 -5.19 9.17 3.94
N ARG A 33 -4.77 9.86 5.01
CA ARG A 33 -5.42 11.11 5.45
C ARG A 33 -5.30 12.22 4.40
N ALA A 34 -4.12 12.37 3.80
CA ALA A 34 -3.90 13.36 2.75
C ALA A 34 -4.86 13.13 1.56
N VAL A 35 -4.98 11.88 1.11
CA VAL A 35 -5.87 11.50 0.02
C VAL A 35 -7.35 11.77 0.35
N LEU A 36 -7.79 11.47 1.57
CA LEU A 36 -9.16 11.78 1.99
C LEU A 36 -9.45 13.28 2.02
N ASN A 37 -8.48 14.10 2.42
CA ASN A 37 -8.64 15.56 2.50
C ASN A 37 -8.64 16.24 1.13
N GLN A 38 -7.93 15.69 0.15
CA GLN A 38 -7.82 16.27 -1.20
C GLN A 38 -9.08 16.04 -2.05
N GLN A 39 -9.93 15.07 -1.71
CA GLN A 39 -11.17 14.72 -2.44
C GLN A 39 -10.99 14.38 -3.94
N GLU A 40 -9.76 14.27 -4.43
CA GLU A 40 -9.45 13.89 -5.83
C GLU A 40 -9.66 12.38 -6.09
N VAL A 41 -9.64 11.57 -5.03
CA VAL A 41 -9.74 10.11 -5.11
C VAL A 41 -11.08 9.62 -4.58
N GLN A 42 -11.73 8.73 -5.32
CA GLN A 42 -12.92 8.06 -4.83
C GLN A 42 -12.62 7.31 -3.53
N PRO A 43 -13.44 7.48 -2.47
CA PRO A 43 -13.18 6.88 -1.16
C PRO A 43 -12.94 5.36 -1.21
N LEU A 44 -13.64 4.64 -2.08
CA LEU A 44 -13.47 3.19 -2.24
C LEU A 44 -12.05 2.81 -2.72
N VAL A 45 -11.48 3.59 -3.63
CA VAL A 45 -10.12 3.37 -4.16
C VAL A 45 -9.09 3.66 -3.06
N ALA A 46 -9.27 4.74 -2.30
CA ALA A 46 -8.40 5.07 -1.16
C ALA A 46 -8.41 3.95 -0.10
N VAL A 47 -9.59 3.40 0.22
CA VAL A 47 -9.73 2.27 1.16
C VAL A 47 -9.07 1.00 0.63
N ALA A 48 -9.26 0.68 -0.65
CA ALA A 48 -8.62 -0.48 -1.27
C ALA A 48 -7.09 -0.39 -1.21
N ALA A 49 -6.54 0.79 -1.49
CA ALA A 49 -5.11 1.05 -1.46
C ALA A 49 -4.56 1.01 -0.01
N LEU A 50 -5.27 1.59 0.97
CA LEU A 50 -4.94 1.48 2.40
C LEU A 50 -4.80 0.01 2.84
N VAL A 51 -5.78 -0.82 2.48
CA VAL A 51 -5.84 -2.23 2.87
C VAL A 51 -4.74 -3.05 2.20
N PHE A 52 -4.48 -2.78 0.92
CA PHE A 52 -3.41 -3.44 0.17
C PHE A 52 -2.04 -3.14 0.79
N ASP A 53 -1.72 -1.86 1.01
CA ASP A 53 -0.44 -1.45 1.59
C ASP A 53 -0.27 -1.98 3.02
N PHE A 54 -1.34 -1.97 3.83
CA PHE A 54 -1.31 -2.57 5.17
C PHE A 54 -0.96 -4.06 5.13
N LEU A 55 -1.56 -4.82 4.21
CA LEU A 55 -1.26 -6.25 4.05
C LEU A 55 0.15 -6.49 3.52
N CYS A 56 0.69 -5.56 2.71
CA CYS A 56 2.07 -5.62 2.25
C CYS A 56 3.09 -5.29 3.36
N ILE A 57 2.80 -4.29 4.20
CA ILE A 57 3.64 -3.98 5.35
C ILE A 57 3.60 -5.12 6.37
N HIS A 58 2.43 -5.74 6.56
CA HIS A 58 2.18 -6.85 7.48
C HIS A 58 2.71 -6.59 8.92
N PRO A 59 2.24 -5.51 9.58
CA PRO A 59 2.89 -4.96 10.76
C PRO A 59 2.77 -5.80 12.04
N PHE A 60 1.84 -6.75 12.07
CA PHE A 60 1.62 -7.62 13.23
C PHE A 60 2.12 -9.04 12.97
N ARG A 61 2.53 -9.73 14.04
CA ARG A 61 2.90 -11.15 13.97
C ARG A 61 1.73 -12.04 13.52
N ASP A 62 0.52 -11.70 13.96
CA ASP A 62 -0.75 -12.33 13.57
C ASP A 62 -1.86 -11.26 13.61
N GLY A 63 -2.96 -11.50 12.90
CA GLY A 63 -4.16 -10.67 12.95
C GLY A 63 -4.28 -9.65 11.82
N ASN A 64 -3.32 -9.56 10.91
CA ASN A 64 -3.37 -8.60 9.79
C ASN A 64 -4.64 -8.77 8.94
N GLY A 65 -5.06 -10.01 8.65
CA GLY A 65 -6.32 -10.24 7.93
C GLY A 65 -7.59 -9.80 8.68
N ARG A 66 -7.58 -9.79 10.02
CA ARG A 66 -8.70 -9.28 10.83
C ARG A 66 -8.72 -7.76 10.83
N ILE A 67 -7.55 -7.16 11.01
CA ILE A 67 -7.38 -5.71 11.04
C ILE A 67 -7.67 -5.10 9.67
N SER A 68 -7.24 -5.74 8.58
CA SER A 68 -7.52 -5.25 7.22
C SER A 68 -9.03 -5.19 6.92
N ARG A 69 -9.79 -6.20 7.37
CA ARG A 69 -11.26 -6.19 7.29
C ARG A 69 -11.87 -5.06 8.12
N LEU A 70 -11.36 -4.85 9.33
CA LEU A 70 -11.82 -3.74 10.17
C LEU A 70 -11.52 -2.38 9.54
N LEU A 71 -10.33 -2.20 8.96
CA LEU A 71 -9.94 -0.98 8.22
C LEU A 71 -10.81 -0.76 6.99
N THR A 72 -11.16 -1.83 6.27
CA THR A 72 -12.10 -1.76 5.14
C THR A 72 -13.45 -1.23 5.60
N LEU A 73 -14.03 -1.83 6.65
CA LEU A 73 -15.33 -1.41 7.19
C LEU A 73 -15.28 0.04 7.70
N LEU A 74 -14.24 0.39 8.45
CA LEU A 74 -14.05 1.74 8.97
C LEU A 74 -13.97 2.77 7.84
N GLY A 75 -13.13 2.51 6.84
CA GLY A 75 -12.94 3.43 5.72
C GLY A 75 -14.18 3.60 4.85
N LEU A 76 -14.95 2.52 4.65
CA LEU A 76 -16.24 2.60 3.94
C LEU A 76 -17.28 3.39 4.74
N PHE A 77 -17.32 3.24 6.05
CA PHE A 77 -18.27 3.96 6.90
C PHE A 77 -17.93 5.46 7.01
N THR A 78 -16.66 5.82 7.10
CA THR A 78 -16.22 7.21 7.26
C THR A 78 -16.09 7.95 5.93
N GLY A 79 -15.77 7.26 4.83
CA GLY A 79 -15.57 7.84 3.51
C GLY A 79 -16.85 8.18 2.74
N THR A 80 -18.04 7.86 3.27
CA THR A 80 -19.32 8.13 2.62
C THR A 80 -19.98 9.45 3.00
N GLY A 81 -19.31 10.32 3.76
CA GLY A 81 -19.81 11.66 4.08
C GLY A 81 -19.64 12.65 2.92
N SER A 82 -20.76 13.07 2.31
CA SER A 82 -20.88 14.13 1.29
C SER A 82 -20.18 13.85 -0.06
N ARG A 83 -20.94 13.32 -1.02
CA ARG A 83 -20.49 13.04 -2.41
C ARG A 83 -21.28 13.90 -3.39
N SER A 84 -20.69 15.00 -3.83
CA SER A 84 -21.03 15.64 -5.10
C SER A 84 -19.74 15.70 -5.92
N ASP A 85 -19.84 15.31 -7.20
CA ASP A 85 -18.83 15.44 -8.26
C ASP A 85 -17.85 14.26 -8.44
N VAL A 86 -18.29 13.24 -9.20
CA VAL A 86 -17.53 12.01 -9.50
C VAL A 86 -17.09 11.91 -10.98
N LEU A 87 -17.35 12.92 -11.82
CA LEU A 87 -17.24 12.76 -13.29
C LEU A 87 -16.21 13.62 -14.02
N SER A 88 -15.45 14.52 -13.37
CA SER A 88 -14.48 15.39 -14.06
C SER A 88 -13.00 14.98 -13.91
N THR A 89 -12.64 14.07 -13.00
CA THR A 89 -11.24 13.88 -12.55
C THR A 89 -10.54 12.61 -13.06
N TRP A 90 -11.07 11.94 -14.08
CA TRP A 90 -10.48 10.68 -14.58
C TRP A 90 -9.27 10.87 -15.51
N SER A 91 -9.04 12.07 -16.05
CA SER A 91 -7.95 12.35 -17.00
C SER A 91 -6.65 12.85 -16.36
N ASP A 92 -6.68 13.41 -15.14
CA ASP A 92 -5.51 14.02 -14.48
C ASP A 92 -4.73 13.06 -13.55
N TRP A 93 -5.32 11.90 -13.23
CA TRP A 93 -4.75 10.92 -12.31
C TRP A 93 -3.38 10.37 -12.76
N SER A 94 -3.11 10.31 -14.07
CA SER A 94 -1.86 9.73 -14.60
C SER A 94 -0.60 10.61 -14.40
N ARG A 95 -0.74 11.84 -13.90
CA ARG A 95 0.36 12.82 -13.80
C ARG A 95 0.56 13.42 -12.41
N SER A 96 -0.24 13.03 -11.41
CA SER A 96 -0.17 13.64 -10.08
C SER A 96 1.00 13.09 -9.23
N PRO A 97 1.83 13.93 -8.60
CA PRO A 97 2.91 13.52 -7.71
C PRO A 97 2.46 12.80 -6.42
N THR A 98 1.15 12.70 -6.17
CA THR A 98 0.54 12.06 -4.98
C THR A 98 0.46 10.53 -5.05
N MET A 99 1.15 9.90 -6.02
CA MET A 99 1.35 8.45 -6.11
C MET A 99 2.28 7.94 -4.99
N ILE A 100 1.83 8.08 -3.73
CA ILE A 100 2.50 7.55 -2.54
C ILE A 100 1.90 6.19 -2.15
N ILE A 101 0.63 5.90 -2.47
CA ILE A 101 -0.05 4.64 -2.08
C ILE A 101 0.24 3.46 -3.02
N MET A 102 1.27 3.58 -3.87
CA MET A 102 1.73 2.46 -4.69
C MET A 102 3.23 2.54 -4.95
N ARG A 103 4.00 3.15 -4.04
CA ARG A 103 5.45 3.05 -4.11
C ARG A 103 5.83 1.60 -3.90
N PRO A 104 6.56 0.96 -4.83
CA PRO A 104 7.16 -0.32 -4.52
C PRO A 104 8.13 -0.07 -3.37
N PHE A 105 7.99 -0.79 -2.26
CA PHE A 105 9.03 -0.94 -1.23
C PHE A 105 10.25 -1.72 -1.77
N ALA A 106 10.59 -1.53 -3.04
CA ALA A 106 11.80 -2.05 -3.67
C ALA A 106 12.88 -0.97 -3.58
N LYS A 107 13.57 -0.91 -2.44
CA LYS A 107 14.90 -0.33 -2.43
C LYS A 107 15.77 -1.25 -3.30
N ALA A 108 16.17 -0.79 -4.49
CA ALA A 108 17.08 -1.53 -5.35
C ALA A 108 18.36 -1.89 -4.56
N PRO A 109 18.93 -3.11 -4.73
CA PRO A 109 20.27 -3.37 -4.24
C PRO A 109 21.22 -2.39 -4.93
N LYS A 110 22.08 -1.72 -4.16
CA LYS A 110 23.17 -0.91 -4.74
C LYS A 110 24.07 -1.86 -5.53
N ALA A 111 23.90 -1.89 -6.86
CA ALA A 111 24.85 -2.50 -7.77
C ALA A 111 26.17 -1.73 -7.66
N GLY A 112 27.27 -2.48 -7.54
CA GLY A 112 28.55 -2.01 -7.01
C GLY A 112 29.28 -0.94 -7.83
N MET A 113 30.20 -0.26 -7.13
CA MET A 113 31.28 0.52 -7.72
C MET A 113 32.62 0.03 -7.13
N LYS A 114 33.18 -0.97 -7.82
CA LYS A 114 34.59 -1.24 -8.13
C LYS A 114 35.62 -1.45 -7.02
N ASP A 115 36.13 -2.69 -6.97
CA ASP A 115 37.54 -2.97 -6.69
C ASP A 115 38.41 -2.24 -7.71
N SER A 116 39.37 -1.43 -7.22
CA SER A 116 40.54 -0.97 -7.97
C SER A 116 41.59 -0.46 -6.97
N THR A 117 42.58 -1.31 -6.70
CA THR A 117 44.01 -1.01 -6.49
C THR A 117 44.38 0.38 -5.99
N ILE A 118 44.86 0.49 -4.74
CA ILE A 118 46.29 0.56 -4.37
C ILE A 118 46.46 -0.20 -3.05
#